data_AF-A0A961PNJ9-F1
#
_entry.id   AF-A0A961PNJ9-F1
#
_cell.length_a   1.000
_cell.length_b   1.000
_cell.length_c   1.000
_cell.angle_alpha   90.00
_cell.angle_beta   90.00
_cell.angle_gamma   90.00
#
_symmetry.space_group_name_H-M   'P 1'
#
loop_
_entity.id
_entity.type
_entity.pdbx_description
1 polymer ?
#
loop_
_entity_poly.entity_id
_entity_poly.type
_entity_poly.pdbx_seq_one_letter_code
_entity_poly.pdbx_strand_id
1 'polypeptide(L)'
;AVDDTLHFLNRLALARGDTAARVDRALTEAAPPMAATTAILLAGLVVTLFSTLPGLAVYGGLIALAVALALAADLFLLPGLIRWSLR
;
A
#
# COMPACT_ATOMS: atom_id res chain seq x y z
N ALA A 1 0.86 5.42 0.15
CA ALA A 1 0.69 5.32 1.62
C ALA A 1 -0.66 5.91 2.04
N VAL A 2 -0.80 7.21 2.36
CA VAL A 2 -2.09 7.75 2.83
C VAL A 2 -3.23 7.56 1.81
N ASP A 3 -2.94 7.77 0.52
CA ASP A 3 -3.92 7.57 -0.56
C ASP A 3 -4.38 6.10 -0.67
N ASP A 4 -3.45 5.15 -0.59
CA ASP A 4 -3.73 3.70 -0.63
C ASP A 4 -4.59 3.26 0.56
N THR A 5 -4.26 3.73 1.77
CA THR A 5 -5.07 3.50 2.96
C THR A 5 -6.47 4.11 2.80
N LEU A 6 -6.58 5.35 2.30
CA LEU A 6 -7.86 6.03 2.10
C LEU A 6 -8.70 5.30 1.03
N HIS A 7 -8.07 4.85 -0.06
CA HIS A 7 -8.72 4.07 -1.10
C HIS A 7 -9.33 2.78 -0.53
N PHE A 8 -8.56 2.04 0.27
CA PHE A 8 -9.07 0.85 0.96
C PHE A 8 -10.23 1.18 1.91
N LEU A 9 -10.08 2.19 2.76
CA LEU A 9 -11.10 2.57 3.74
C LEU A 9 -12.39 3.05 3.07
N ASN A 10 -12.29 3.75 1.95
CA ASN A 10 -13.44 4.15 1.14
C ASN A 10 -14.17 2.92 0.57
N ARG A 11 -13.44 1.92 0.07
CA ARG A 11 -14.02 0.66 -0.41
C ARG A 11 -14.70 -0.11 0.73
N LEU A 12 -14.08 -0.14 1.91
CA LEU A 12 -14.66 -0.74 3.11
C LEU A 12 -15.95 -0.04 3.56
N ALA A 13 -15.99 1.30 3.50
CA ALA A 13 -17.16 2.09 3.86
C ALA A 13 -18.35 1.82 2.92
N LEU A 14 -18.09 1.57 1.63
CA LEU A 14 -19.11 1.27 0.62
C LEU A 14 -19.55 -0.20 0.62
N ALA A 15 -18.70 -1.11 1.11
CA ALA A 15 -19.00 -2.54 1.16
C ALA A 15 -20.12 -2.85 2.17
N ARG A 16 -21.01 -3.77 1.79
CA ARG A 16 -22.12 -4.27 2.62
C ARG A 16 -21.84 -5.69 3.10
N GLY A 17 -22.39 -6.07 4.26
CA GLY A 17 -22.23 -7.39 4.86
C GLY A 17 -21.64 -7.32 6.27
N ASP A 18 -21.23 -8.47 6.80
CA ASP A 18 -20.47 -8.53 8.04
C ASP A 18 -19.06 -7.93 7.86
N THR A 19 -18.37 -7.68 8.97
CA THR A 19 -17.03 -7.07 8.96
C THR A 19 -16.05 -7.85 8.10
N ALA A 20 -16.08 -9.18 8.14
CA ALA A 20 -15.16 -10.03 7.40
C ALA A 20 -15.36 -9.91 5.88
N ALA A 21 -16.61 -10.03 5.42
CA ALA A 21 -16.99 -9.90 4.01
C ALA A 21 -16.71 -8.49 3.47
N ARG A 22 -16.94 -7.46 4.29
CA ARG A 22 -16.63 -6.07 3.91
C ARG A 22 -15.13 -5.86 3.71
N VAL A 23 -14.30 -6.41 4.61
CA VAL A 23 -12.84 -6.34 4.50
C VAL A 23 -12.34 -7.11 3.29
N ASP A 24 -12.84 -8.32 3.03
CA ASP A 24 -12.43 -9.13 1.88
C ASP A 24 -12.78 -8.46 0.55
N ARG A 25 -13.97 -7.84 0.49
CA ARG A 25 -14.41 -7.11 -0.70
C ARG A 25 -13.60 -5.84 -0.91
N ALA A 26 -13.32 -5.08 0.14
CA ALA A 26 -12.46 -3.91 0.05
C ALA A 26 -11.05 -4.27 -0.41
N LEU A 27 -10.47 -5.36 0.12
CA LEU A 27 -9.14 -5.84 -0.26
C LEU A 27 -9.09 -6.29 -1.73
N THR A 28 -10.08 -7.05 -2.19
CA THR A 28 -10.11 -7.54 -3.59
C THR A 28 -10.27 -6.40 -4.61
N GLU A 29 -11.00 -5.34 -4.26
CA GLU A 29 -11.15 -4.16 -5.14
C GLU A 29 -9.94 -3.21 -5.07
N ALA A 30 -9.34 -3.02 -3.89
CA ALA A 30 -8.27 -2.05 -3.66
C ALA A 30 -6.85 -2.57 -3.95
N ALA A 31 -6.58 -3.87 -3.71
CA ALA A 31 -5.22 -4.40 -3.80
C ALA A 31 -4.59 -4.31 -5.20
N PRO A 32 -5.30 -4.63 -6.31
CA PRO A 32 -4.70 -4.55 -7.64
C PRO A 32 -4.20 -3.15 -8.04
N PRO A 33 -4.98 -2.05 -7.91
CA PRO A 33 -4.49 -0.73 -8.25
C PRO A 33 -3.36 -0.25 -7.32
N MET A 34 -3.42 -0.52 -6.01
CA MET A 34 -2.36 -0.16 -5.06
C MET A 34 -1.02 -0.83 -5.39
N ALA A 35 -1.08 -2.12 -5.75
CA ALA A 35 0.11 -2.86 -6.16
C ALA A 35 0.69 -2.32 -7.48
N ALA A 36 -0.18 -1.99 -8.44
CA ALA A 36 0.25 -1.46 -9.74
C ALA A 36 0.93 -0.08 -9.60
N THR A 37 0.34 0.86 -8.86
CA THR A 37 0.93 2.19 -8.62
C THR A 37 2.25 2.09 -7.87
N THR A 38 2.32 1.22 -6.86
CA THR A 38 3.56 0.95 -6.13
C THR A 38 4.64 0.37 -7.04
N ALA A 39 4.30 -0.59 -7.90
CA ALA A 39 5.25 -1.17 -8.84
C ALA A 39 5.81 -0.12 -9.82
N ILE A 40 4.94 0.78 -10.32
CA ILE A 40 5.35 1.89 -11.19
C ILE A 40 6.31 2.84 -10.44
N LEU A 41 5.98 3.20 -9.19
CA LEU A 41 6.84 4.04 -8.36
C LEU A 41 8.21 3.39 -8.10
N LEU A 42 8.22 2.11 -7.72
CA LEU A 42 9.46 1.37 -7.49
C LEU A 42 10.30 1.30 -8.76
N ALA A 43 9.69 1.03 -9.92
CA ALA A 43 10.41 1.01 -11.19
C ALA A 43 11.09 2.36 -11.50
N GLY A 44 10.38 3.48 -11.29
CA GLY A 44 10.97 4.82 -11.48
C GLY A 44 12.08 5.11 -10.48
N LEU A 45 11.94 4.64 -9.23
CA LEU A 45 12.88 4.93 -8.16
C LEU A 45 14.14 4.06 -8.23
N VAL A 46 14.07 2.84 -8.78
CA VAL A 46 15.24 1.99 -9.01
C VAL A 46 16.30 2.69 -9.86
N VAL A 47 15.90 3.59 -10.77
CA VAL A 47 16.83 4.40 -11.57
C VAL A 47 17.75 5.27 -10.69
N THR A 48 17.26 5.76 -9.55
CA THR A 48 18.05 6.59 -8.62
C THR A 48 19.22 5.84 -7.99
N LEU A 49 19.12 4.50 -7.89
CA LEU A 49 20.18 3.65 -7.33
C LEU A 49 21.44 3.62 -8.20
N PHE A 50 21.31 3.95 -9.49
CA PHE A 50 22.43 4.04 -10.43
C PHE A 50 23.10 5.42 -10.45
N SER A 51 22.68 6.34 -9.57
CA SER A 51 23.26 7.69 -9.53
C SER A 51 24.72 7.68 -9.06
N THR A 52 25.55 8.49 -9.71
CA THR A 52 26.94 8.75 -9.28
C THR A 52 27.03 9.66 -8.06
N LEU A 53 25.92 10.29 -7.65
CA LEU A 53 25.80 11.07 -6.43
C LEU A 53 25.31 10.15 -5.30
N PRO A 54 26.16 9.80 -4.31
CA PRO A 54 25.82 8.80 -3.29
C PRO A 54 24.57 9.18 -2.47
N GLY A 55 24.37 10.48 -2.22
CA GLY A 55 23.19 10.97 -1.50
C GLY A 55 21.88 10.66 -2.22
N LEU A 56 21.85 10.75 -3.56
CA LEU A 56 20.64 10.43 -4.34
C LEU A 56 20.35 8.93 -4.34
N ALA A 57 21.39 8.09 -4.45
CA ALA A 57 21.22 6.64 -4.41
C ALA A 57 20.67 6.18 -3.05
N VAL A 58 21.21 6.69 -1.94
CA VAL A 58 20.71 6.37 -0.59
C VAL A 58 19.29 6.86 -0.39
N TYR A 59 19.01 8.13 -0.72
CA TYR A 59 17.68 8.71 -0.58
C TYR A 59 16.62 7.94 -1.37
N GLY A 60 16.92 7.62 -2.63
CA GLY A 60 16.03 6.82 -3.47
C GLY A 60 15.82 5.40 -2.93
N GLY A 61 16.87 4.75 -2.44
CA GLY A 61 16.74 3.43 -1.78
C GLY A 61 15.83 3.47 -0.56
N LEU A 62 15.94 4.51 0.29
CA LEU A 62 15.08 4.69 1.47
C LEU A 62 13.62 4.91 1.08
N ILE A 63 13.34 5.71 0.05
CA ILE A 63 11.97 5.90 -0.45
C ILE A 63 11.42 4.58 -1.02
N ALA A 64 12.22 3.80 -1.75
CA ALA A 64 11.79 2.52 -2.33
C ALA A 64 11.33 1.59 -1.21
N LEU A 65 12.17 1.48 -0.18
CA LEU A 65 11.87 0.68 0.99
C LEU A 65 10.62 1.19 1.70
N ALA A 66 10.48 2.50 1.90
CA ALA A 66 9.31 3.08 2.57
C ALA A 66 8.00 2.79 1.81
N VAL A 67 7.99 2.94 0.48
CA VAL A 67 6.81 2.68 -0.35
C VAL A 67 6.48 1.18 -0.38
N ALA A 68 7.48 0.31 -0.49
CA ALA A 68 7.27 -1.14 -0.42
C ALA A 68 6.70 -1.59 0.93
N LEU A 69 7.22 -1.04 2.03
CA LEU A 69 6.71 -1.30 3.38
C LEU A 69 5.29 -0.74 3.56
N ALA A 70 4.98 0.42 2.97
CA ALA A 70 3.63 0.98 3.00
C ALA A 70 2.62 0.04 2.31
N LEU A 71 2.93 -0.46 1.12
CA LEU A 71 2.07 -1.43 0.44
C LEU A 71 1.88 -2.70 1.28
N ALA A 72 2.95 -3.22 1.89
CA ALA A 72 2.85 -4.37 2.78
C ALA A 72 1.96 -4.07 4.00
N ALA A 73 2.10 -2.89 4.60
CA ALA A 73 1.25 -2.47 5.71
C ALA A 73 -0.23 -2.39 5.30
N ASP A 74 -0.54 -1.80 4.14
CA ASP A 74 -1.92 -1.67 3.67
C ASP A 74 -2.56 -3.00 3.27
N LEU A 75 -1.79 -3.96 2.72
CA LEU A 75 -2.32 -5.26 2.29
C LEU A 75 -2.41 -6.30 3.41
N PHE A 76 -1.51 -6.26 4.40
CA PHE A 76 -1.44 -7.29 5.44
C PHE A 76 -1.84 -6.76 6.83
N LEU A 77 -1.31 -5.61 7.23
CA LEU A 77 -1.46 -5.10 8.58
C LEU A 77 -2.83 -4.43 8.77
N LEU A 78 -3.24 -3.59 7.82
CA LEU A 78 -4.49 -2.84 7.85
C LEU A 78 -5.75 -3.73 7.92
N PRO A 79 -5.96 -4.74 7.05
CA PRO A 79 -7.13 -5.61 7.16
C PRO A 79 -7.14 -6.43 8.46
N GLY A 80 -5.97 -6.83 8.96
CA GLY A 80 -5.84 -7.50 10.25
C GLY A 80 -6.28 -6.61 11.42
N LEU A 81 -5.82 -5.35 11.43
CA LEU A 81 -6.19 -4.34 12.43
C LEU A 81 -7.69 -4.05 12.42
N ILE A 82 -8.29 -3.90 11.24
CA ILE A 82 -9.72 -3.61 11.09
C ILE A 82 -10.57 -4.80 11.57
N ARG A 83 -10.17 -6.03 11.24
CA ARG A 83 -10.84 -7.24 11.74
C ARG A 83 -10.69 -7.41 13.25
N TRP A 84 -9.62 -6.91 13.85
CA TRP A 84 -9.41 -6.96 15.29
C TRP A 84 -10.21 -5.87 16.03
N SER A 85 -10.28 -4.66 15.48
CA SER A 85 -10.97 -3.52 16.11
C SER A 85 -12.49 -3.56 15.96
N LEU A 86 -13.01 -4.20 14.92
CA LEU A 86 -14.43 -4.36 14.65
C LEU A 86 -14.99 -5.75 15.04
N ARG A 87 -14.23 -6.50 15.87
CA ARG A 87 -14.74 -7.65 16.63
C ARG A 87 -15.50 -7.17 17.85
#